data_AF-A0A6I9SRW0-F1
#
_entry.id   AF-A0A6I9SRW0-F1
#
_cell.length_a   1.000
_cell.length_b   1.000
_cell.length_c   1.000
_cell.angle_alpha   90.00
_cell.angle_beta   90.00
_cell.angle_gamma   90.00
#
_symmetry.space_group_name_H-M   'P 1'
#
loop_
_entity.id
_entity.type
_entity.pdbx_description
1 polymer ?
#
loop_
_entity_poly.entity_id
_entity_poly.type
_entity_poly.pdbx_seq_one_letter_code
_entity_poly.pdbx_strand_id
1 'polypeptide(L)'
;MEPPESTAAEKIILRWDSTASEDAREKMIFTGDRHEIDRYLDAVDELQKSMSSATLSDSSSSSAASSTLQIAMARLEDEFRNILLLHTSPIEAESLTESTNSELTSQEFELKEEIEDTSFDKQFEHQESNSSTTSSCYKSTSSIREVDLIPSDAVYDLRCIAERMIAAGYLRECIQVYASVRKSAVDASLKKLNVEKLSIGDIQRLDWETLETKIRRWIRAAKICVRVLFASERRLCEQIFEGLGNSADDACFMETIKGPAIQLFNFAEAISISRRSPEKLFKILDLHDALSDLLPDIETVFESKSSESIRVQAVEILSRLAEAARGILSEFENAVLREPSKVPVPGGTIHPLTRYVMNYISLISDYKQTLIELIVSKPSTGPRYSSDPTVPDMDFSEFEGQASTLALHLIWIIVILQFNLDGKSKHYKDASLAHLFMMNNVHYIVQKIKGSPELREMIGDDYLRKLTGKFRLAATNYQRATWVRVLYCLRDEGLHVSGSFSSGVSKSALRERFKAFNAMFEEVHRTQATCL
;
A
#
# COMPACT_ATOMS: atom_id res chain seq x y z
N MET A 1 4.17 -41.08 65.61
CA MET A 1 3.12 -41.15 64.58
C MET A 1 2.83 -39.71 64.19
N GLU A 2 3.60 -39.19 63.24
CA GLU A 2 3.23 -37.96 62.53
C GLU A 2 1.96 -38.25 61.72
N PRO A 3 1.02 -37.30 61.62
CA PRO A 3 -0.12 -37.47 60.73
C PRO A 3 0.38 -37.52 59.28
N PRO A 4 -0.31 -38.21 58.37
CA PRO A 4 0.10 -38.24 56.97
C PRO A 4 0.07 -36.81 56.42
N GLU A 5 1.20 -36.36 55.87
CA GLU A 5 1.43 -35.00 55.33
C GLU A 5 0.34 -34.59 54.33
N SER A 6 -0.24 -35.56 53.61
CA SER A 6 -1.41 -35.40 52.72
C SER A 6 -2.62 -34.68 53.34
N THR A 7 -2.83 -34.77 54.66
CA THR A 7 -3.95 -34.09 55.33
C THR A 7 -3.68 -32.62 55.67
N ALA A 8 -2.41 -32.20 55.66
CA ALA A 8 -2.02 -30.81 55.88
C ALA A 8 -2.18 -29.98 54.59
N ALA A 9 -1.76 -30.54 53.45
CA ALA A 9 -1.92 -29.92 52.13
C ALA A 9 -3.40 -29.68 51.79
N GLU A 10 -4.27 -30.68 52.01
CA GLU A 10 -5.72 -30.54 51.78
C GLU A 10 -6.36 -29.42 52.63
N LYS A 11 -5.94 -29.26 53.89
CA LYS A 11 -6.44 -28.18 54.77
C LYS A 11 -6.01 -26.79 54.30
N ILE A 12 -4.80 -26.66 53.75
CA ILE A 12 -4.31 -25.39 53.22
C ILE A 12 -5.12 -25.01 51.99
N ILE A 13 -5.41 -25.96 51.09
CA ILE A 13 -6.20 -25.71 49.88
C ILE A 13 -7.66 -25.37 50.23
N LEU A 14 -8.29 -26.14 51.13
CA LEU A 14 -9.67 -25.90 51.55
C LEU A 14 -9.87 -24.57 52.29
N ARG A 15 -8.81 -24.00 52.89
CA ARG A 15 -8.87 -22.67 53.49
C ARG A 15 -9.13 -21.56 52.46
N TRP A 16 -8.75 -21.80 51.21
CA TRP A 16 -8.90 -20.87 50.09
C TRP A 16 -10.03 -21.27 49.13
N ASP A 17 -10.91 -22.18 49.56
CA ASP A 17 -12.09 -22.57 48.79
C ASP A 17 -13.09 -21.40 48.71
N SER A 18 -13.27 -20.89 47.49
CA SER A 18 -14.18 -19.79 47.14
C SER A 18 -15.66 -20.17 47.28
N THR A 19 -16.00 -21.45 47.50
CA THR A 19 -17.36 -21.90 47.80
C THR A 19 -17.63 -22.01 49.30
N ALA A 20 -16.58 -22.09 50.13
CA ALA A 20 -16.69 -22.28 51.57
C ALA A 20 -16.59 -20.99 52.40
N SER A 21 -16.00 -19.92 51.85
CA SER A 21 -15.76 -18.67 52.59
C SER A 21 -15.83 -17.42 51.69
N GLU A 22 -16.58 -16.40 52.12
CA GLU A 22 -16.66 -15.09 51.45
C GLU A 22 -15.30 -14.34 51.51
N ASP A 23 -14.52 -14.50 52.59
CA ASP A 23 -13.17 -13.93 52.70
C ASP A 23 -12.19 -14.51 51.67
N ALA A 24 -12.37 -15.79 51.31
CA ALA A 24 -11.56 -16.46 50.28
C ALA A 24 -12.00 -16.05 48.86
N ARG A 25 -13.22 -15.56 48.68
CA ARG A 25 -13.67 -14.97 47.40
C ARG A 25 -13.06 -13.60 47.13
N GLU A 26 -12.89 -12.78 48.17
CA GLU A 26 -12.40 -11.40 48.00
C GLU A 26 -10.87 -11.26 48.07
N LYS A 27 -10.19 -12.05 48.89
CA LYS A 27 -8.72 -11.97 49.03
C LYS A 27 -8.03 -12.81 47.98
N MET A 28 -7.02 -12.26 47.32
CA MET A 28 -6.19 -12.95 46.32
C MET A 28 -4.84 -13.36 46.94
N ILE A 29 -4.44 -14.62 46.77
CA ILE A 29 -3.24 -15.24 47.36
C ILE A 29 -1.99 -14.51 46.86
N PHE A 30 -1.98 -14.14 45.57
CA PHE A 30 -0.85 -13.46 44.93
C PHE A 30 -0.78 -11.95 45.23
N THR A 31 -1.69 -11.43 46.06
CA THR A 31 -1.58 -10.07 46.64
C THR A 31 -1.03 -10.07 48.06
N GLY A 32 -0.81 -11.26 48.63
CA GLY A 32 -0.28 -11.49 49.98
C GLY A 32 1.25 -11.60 50.04
N ASP A 33 1.75 -12.19 51.13
CA ASP A 33 3.18 -12.43 51.33
C ASP A 33 3.69 -13.58 50.42
N ARG A 34 4.93 -13.50 49.93
CA ARG A 34 5.55 -14.52 49.07
C ARG A 34 5.57 -15.89 49.76
N HIS A 35 5.73 -15.90 51.09
CA HIS A 35 5.63 -17.09 51.91
C HIS A 35 4.22 -17.73 51.95
N GLU A 36 3.14 -17.00 51.70
CA GLU A 36 1.79 -17.57 51.57
C GLU A 36 1.58 -18.18 50.19
N ILE A 37 2.14 -17.54 49.15
CA ILE A 37 2.13 -18.05 47.78
C ILE A 37 2.90 -19.37 47.71
N ASP A 38 4.15 -19.40 48.18
CA ASP A 38 4.99 -20.60 48.13
C ASP A 38 4.36 -21.77 48.91
N ARG A 39 3.80 -21.51 50.09
CA ARG A 39 3.09 -22.54 50.88
C ARG A 39 1.87 -23.12 50.17
N TYR A 40 1.14 -22.29 49.41
CA TYR A 40 -0.01 -22.76 48.64
C TYR A 40 0.44 -23.59 47.45
N LEU A 41 1.46 -23.14 46.73
CA LEU A 41 2.03 -23.85 45.58
C LEU A 41 2.66 -25.19 45.99
N ASP A 42 3.39 -25.25 47.10
CA ASP A 42 3.95 -26.48 47.65
C ASP A 42 2.86 -27.48 48.04
N ALA A 43 1.75 -27.01 48.63
CA ALA A 43 0.60 -27.84 48.98
C ALA A 43 -0.07 -28.45 47.73
N VAL A 44 -0.11 -27.71 46.62
CA VAL A 44 -0.60 -28.22 45.33
C VAL A 44 0.35 -29.29 44.77
N ASP A 45 1.66 -29.07 44.83
CA ASP A 45 2.66 -30.04 44.36
C ASP A 45 2.62 -31.34 45.18
N GLU A 46 2.44 -31.23 46.50
CA GLU A 46 2.29 -32.38 47.39
C GLU A 46 1.02 -33.18 47.08
N LEU A 47 -0.11 -32.49 46.82
CA LEU A 47 -1.37 -33.12 46.45
C LEU A 47 -1.28 -33.82 45.07
N GLN A 48 -0.60 -33.20 44.10
CA GLN A 48 -0.36 -33.83 42.79
C GLN A 48 0.52 -35.08 42.92
N LYS A 49 1.61 -35.03 43.71
CA LYS A 49 2.49 -36.18 43.95
C LYS A 49 1.78 -37.31 44.69
N SER A 50 0.94 -36.98 45.68
CA SER A 50 0.17 -37.96 46.44
C SER A 50 -0.87 -38.66 45.54
N MET A 51 -1.59 -37.92 44.69
CA MET A 51 -2.52 -38.49 43.71
C MET A 51 -1.82 -39.37 42.67
N SER A 52 -0.65 -38.95 42.18
CA SER A 52 0.16 -39.75 41.25
C SER A 52 0.56 -41.09 41.85
N SER A 53 0.89 -41.10 43.15
CA SER A 53 1.33 -42.28 43.89
C SER A 53 0.17 -43.17 44.39
N ALA A 54 -0.99 -42.58 44.68
CA ALA A 54 -2.17 -43.26 45.22
C ALA A 54 -3.01 -44.02 44.17
N THR A 55 -2.71 -43.87 42.87
CA THR A 55 -3.39 -44.63 41.79
C THR A 55 -3.28 -46.15 41.92
N LEU A 56 -2.46 -46.67 42.86
CA LEU A 56 -2.27 -48.09 43.12
C LEU A 56 -3.00 -48.63 44.37
N SER A 57 -3.58 -47.79 45.23
CA SER A 57 -4.24 -48.24 46.47
C SER A 57 -5.29 -47.24 46.99
N ASP A 58 -6.54 -47.70 47.09
CA ASP A 58 -7.75 -47.09 47.66
C ASP A 58 -8.62 -46.13 46.79
N SER A 59 -9.91 -46.46 46.70
CA SER A 59 -10.90 -45.83 45.82
C SER A 59 -11.76 -44.72 46.47
N SER A 60 -11.69 -44.55 47.79
CA SER A 60 -12.48 -43.56 48.53
C SER A 60 -11.69 -42.30 48.91
N SER A 61 -10.37 -42.42 49.16
CA SER A 61 -9.45 -41.29 49.36
C SER A 61 -9.14 -40.56 48.05
N SER A 62 -9.17 -41.27 46.92
CA SER A 62 -8.89 -40.70 45.61
C SER A 62 -9.98 -39.75 45.09
N SER A 63 -11.24 -39.92 45.49
CA SER A 63 -12.32 -39.02 45.08
C SER A 63 -12.29 -37.68 45.81
N ALA A 64 -11.98 -37.69 47.12
CA ALA A 64 -11.83 -36.47 47.93
C ALA A 64 -10.57 -35.67 47.55
N ALA A 65 -9.46 -36.36 47.27
CA ALA A 65 -8.25 -35.73 46.74
C ALA A 65 -8.49 -35.11 45.35
N SER A 66 -9.24 -35.80 44.49
CA SER A 66 -9.63 -35.28 43.17
C SER A 66 -10.52 -34.04 43.24
N SER A 67 -11.51 -34.00 44.16
CA SER A 67 -12.31 -32.78 44.38
C SER A 67 -11.47 -31.63 44.94
N THR A 68 -10.51 -31.93 45.82
CA THR A 68 -9.62 -30.90 46.39
C THR A 68 -8.67 -30.36 45.32
N LEU A 69 -8.19 -31.20 44.39
CA LEU A 69 -7.42 -30.77 43.22
C LEU A 69 -8.25 -29.85 42.31
N GLN A 70 -9.52 -30.18 42.06
CA GLN A 70 -10.40 -29.31 41.26
C GLN A 70 -10.58 -27.93 41.89
N ILE A 71 -10.75 -27.86 43.22
CA ILE A 71 -10.83 -26.59 43.95
C ILE A 71 -9.53 -25.81 43.83
N ALA A 72 -8.37 -26.47 43.98
CA ALA A 72 -7.06 -25.84 43.81
C ALA A 72 -6.86 -25.30 42.38
N MET A 73 -7.23 -26.06 41.35
CA MET A 73 -7.08 -25.64 39.96
C MET A 73 -8.01 -24.48 39.61
N ALA A 74 -9.27 -24.52 40.05
CA ALA A 74 -10.19 -23.39 39.89
C ALA A 74 -9.66 -22.12 40.58
N ARG A 75 -9.01 -22.28 41.74
CA ARG A 75 -8.43 -21.14 42.44
C ARG A 75 -7.20 -20.59 41.74
N LEU A 76 -6.30 -21.45 41.29
CA LEU A 76 -5.14 -21.06 40.49
C LEU A 76 -5.55 -20.38 39.19
N GLU A 77 -6.66 -20.82 38.57
CA GLU A 77 -7.26 -20.18 37.40
C GLU A 77 -7.71 -18.72 37.72
N ASP A 78 -8.38 -18.51 38.85
CA ASP A 78 -8.82 -17.18 39.30
C ASP A 78 -7.62 -16.26 39.61
N GLU A 79 -6.60 -16.77 40.29
CA GLU A 79 -5.36 -16.01 40.58
C GLU A 79 -4.61 -15.66 39.29
N PHE A 80 -4.50 -16.61 38.36
CA PHE A 80 -3.88 -16.40 37.05
C PHE A 80 -4.61 -15.30 36.27
N ARG A 81 -5.95 -15.34 36.25
CA ARG A 81 -6.78 -14.28 35.67
C ARG A 81 -6.54 -12.93 36.35
N ASN A 82 -6.45 -12.90 37.68
CA ASN A 82 -6.30 -11.67 38.43
C ASN A 82 -4.93 -10.99 38.20
N ILE A 83 -3.83 -11.76 38.23
CA ILE A 83 -2.48 -11.25 37.94
C ILE A 83 -2.44 -10.66 36.52
N LEU A 84 -3.03 -11.36 35.54
CA LEU A 84 -3.15 -10.84 34.18
C LEU A 84 -3.94 -9.53 34.14
N LEU A 85 -5.10 -9.44 34.80
CA LEU A 85 -5.92 -8.23 34.80
C LEU A 85 -5.23 -7.03 35.47
N LEU A 86 -4.50 -7.25 36.56
CA LEU A 86 -3.76 -6.21 37.29
C LEU A 86 -2.66 -5.57 36.44
N HIS A 87 -2.01 -6.34 35.58
CA HIS A 87 -0.91 -5.88 34.74
C HIS A 87 -1.30 -5.60 33.28
N THR A 88 -2.57 -5.79 32.92
CA THR A 88 -3.05 -5.51 31.57
C THR A 88 -3.37 -4.02 31.41
N SER A 89 -2.38 -3.24 30.96
CA SER A 89 -2.61 -1.91 30.43
C SER A 89 -2.53 -1.92 28.89
N PRO A 90 -3.51 -1.32 28.18
CA PRO A 90 -3.47 -1.26 26.73
C PRO A 90 -2.35 -0.29 26.30
N ILE A 91 -1.43 -0.78 25.46
CA ILE A 91 -0.24 -0.06 25.00
C ILE A 91 -0.61 1.37 24.58
N GLU A 92 0.03 2.36 25.19
CA GLU A 92 -0.11 3.77 24.78
C GLU A 92 0.65 3.98 23.47
N ALA A 93 -0.09 4.00 22.37
CA ALA A 93 0.46 4.15 21.02
C ALA A 93 1.21 5.47 20.80
N GLU A 94 0.90 6.51 21.57
CA GLU A 94 1.43 7.86 21.34
C GLU A 94 2.94 7.99 21.67
N SER A 95 3.44 7.32 22.72
CA SER A 95 4.88 7.33 23.06
C SER A 95 5.76 6.53 22.08
N LEU A 96 5.17 5.55 21.38
CA LEU A 96 5.86 4.74 20.37
C LEU A 96 5.88 5.41 18.99
N THR A 97 4.93 6.31 18.71
CA THR A 97 4.89 7.08 17.46
C THR A 97 5.99 8.14 17.37
N GLU A 98 6.38 8.79 18.47
CA GLU A 98 7.49 9.77 18.45
C GLU A 98 8.83 9.09 18.11
N SER A 99 9.03 7.87 18.58
CA SER A 99 10.24 7.07 18.33
C SER A 99 10.28 6.41 16.93
N THR A 100 9.19 6.50 16.16
CA THR A 100 9.13 6.06 14.74
C THR A 100 9.08 7.26 13.78
N ASN A 101 8.55 8.39 14.21
CA ASN A 101 8.55 9.65 13.43
C ASN A 101 9.95 10.30 13.34
N SER A 102 10.84 10.03 14.31
CA SER A 102 12.24 10.49 14.29
C SER A 102 13.07 9.94 13.12
N GLU A 103 12.66 8.82 12.52
CA GLU A 103 13.34 8.24 11.33
C GLU A 103 12.60 8.53 10.01
N LEU A 104 11.36 9.05 10.07
CA LEU A 104 10.49 9.25 8.90
C LEU A 104 10.29 10.72 8.49
N THR A 105 10.82 11.68 9.25
CA THR A 105 10.65 13.12 8.99
C THR A 105 11.56 13.68 7.88
N SER A 106 12.29 12.84 7.13
CA SER A 106 13.07 13.31 5.98
C SER A 106 12.29 13.41 4.66
N GLN A 107 10.97 13.11 4.65
CA GLN A 107 10.20 13.02 3.41
C GLN A 107 8.74 13.47 3.48
N GLU A 108 8.36 14.34 4.43
CA GLU A 108 7.07 15.05 4.36
C GLU A 108 7.21 16.29 3.47
N PHE A 109 6.90 16.15 2.18
CA PHE A 109 6.76 17.27 1.26
C PHE A 109 5.39 17.93 1.46
N GLU A 110 5.39 19.07 2.13
CA GLU A 110 4.27 20.02 2.10
C GLU A 110 4.11 20.58 0.68
N LEU A 111 2.88 20.51 0.17
CA LEU A 111 2.46 21.16 -1.07
C LEU A 111 2.57 22.67 -0.92
N LYS A 112 3.66 23.27 -1.40
CA LYS A 112 3.71 24.69 -1.70
C LYS A 112 3.23 24.93 -3.14
N GLU A 113 2.04 25.50 -3.25
CA GLU A 113 1.68 26.31 -4.42
C GLU A 113 2.63 27.51 -4.47
N GLU A 114 3.59 27.50 -5.39
CA GLU A 114 4.31 28.71 -5.80
C GLU A 114 4.06 28.99 -7.28
N ILE A 115 3.21 30.00 -7.47
CA ILE A 115 3.17 30.88 -8.63
C ILE A 115 4.46 31.72 -8.58
N GLU A 116 5.22 31.79 -9.68
CA GLU A 116 5.96 32.98 -10.18
C GLU A 116 6.88 32.53 -11.33
N ASP A 117 6.74 33.10 -12.53
CA ASP A 117 7.34 34.35 -13.00
C ASP A 117 8.89 34.40 -12.99
N THR A 118 9.39 34.60 -14.22
CA THR A 118 10.73 34.87 -14.74
C THR A 118 11.78 35.54 -13.82
N SER A 119 13.03 35.05 -13.81
CA SER A 119 14.21 35.71 -14.42
C SER A 119 15.60 35.18 -13.99
N PHE A 120 16.42 34.89 -15.01
CA PHE A 120 17.89 35.00 -15.23
C PHE A 120 18.99 34.96 -14.12
N ASP A 121 19.96 34.07 -14.40
CA ASP A 121 21.44 34.11 -14.25
C ASP A 121 22.16 34.32 -12.90
N LYS A 122 23.06 33.36 -12.59
CA LYS A 122 24.50 33.59 -12.34
C LYS A 122 25.33 32.30 -12.23
N GLN A 123 26.43 32.25 -12.99
CA GLN A 123 27.56 31.33 -12.84
C GLN A 123 28.45 31.74 -11.65
N PHE A 124 29.10 30.78 -10.97
CA PHE A 124 30.55 30.77 -10.67
C PHE A 124 31.01 29.41 -10.06
N GLU A 125 32.31 29.16 -10.19
CA GLU A 125 33.06 27.90 -10.18
C GLU A 125 33.50 27.32 -8.81
N HIS A 126 33.78 26.00 -8.84
CA HIS A 126 34.79 25.19 -8.11
C HIS A 126 34.99 25.29 -6.57
N GLN A 127 34.80 24.18 -5.85
CA GLN A 127 35.89 23.44 -5.17
C GLN A 127 35.48 22.03 -4.68
N GLU A 128 36.52 21.23 -4.42
CA GLU A 128 36.65 19.78 -4.44
C GLU A 128 36.08 18.98 -3.24
N SER A 129 35.88 17.69 -3.52
CA SER A 129 36.07 16.53 -2.64
C SER A 129 35.15 16.32 -1.44
N ASN A 130 34.18 15.42 -1.61
CA ASN A 130 34.07 14.22 -0.77
C ASN A 130 33.29 13.13 -1.51
N SER A 131 34.04 12.17 -2.07
CA SER A 131 33.49 10.91 -2.54
C SER A 131 33.15 10.04 -1.33
N SER A 132 31.90 10.07 -0.89
CA SER A 132 31.31 8.96 -0.14
C SER A 132 30.26 8.32 -1.02
N THR A 133 30.68 7.24 -1.66
CA THR A 133 29.82 6.15 -2.13
C THR A 133 28.70 5.87 -1.13
N THR A 134 27.49 6.36 -1.40
CA THR A 134 26.27 5.77 -0.84
C THR A 134 25.97 4.51 -1.64
N SER A 135 26.83 3.51 -1.42
CA SER A 135 26.52 2.13 -1.74
C SER A 135 25.25 1.80 -0.99
N SER A 136 24.17 1.65 -1.76
CA SER A 136 22.96 0.98 -1.33
C SER A 136 23.34 -0.30 -0.60
N CYS A 137 23.12 -0.31 0.71
CA CYS A 137 23.30 -1.48 1.56
C CYS A 137 21.90 -1.86 2.06
N TYR A 138 21.21 -2.68 1.28
CA TYR A 138 20.06 -3.45 1.73
C TYR A 138 20.54 -4.53 2.71
N LYS A 139 20.92 -4.13 3.93
CA LYS A 139 21.13 -5.05 5.06
C LYS A 139 20.89 -4.33 6.39
N SER A 140 19.69 -4.51 6.94
CA SER A 140 19.41 -4.63 8.38
C SER A 140 17.95 -5.07 8.52
N THR A 141 17.69 -6.32 8.89
CA THR A 141 17.53 -6.83 10.27
C THR A 141 16.21 -6.35 10.88
N SER A 142 15.35 -7.29 11.25
CA SER A 142 14.03 -7.09 11.85
C SER A 142 13.94 -5.82 12.71
N SER A 143 12.93 -5.00 12.45
CA SER A 143 12.70 -3.74 13.19
C SER A 143 11.72 -3.92 14.35
N ILE A 144 11.64 -5.16 14.83
CA ILE A 144 10.83 -5.58 15.95
C ILE A 144 11.31 -4.84 17.21
N ARG A 145 10.36 -4.22 17.91
CA ARG A 145 10.58 -3.56 19.19
C ARG A 145 9.69 -4.25 20.22
N GLU A 146 10.24 -5.24 20.88
CA GLU A 146 9.56 -5.92 21.99
C GLU A 146 9.50 -4.99 23.21
N VAL A 147 8.31 -4.87 23.78
CA VAL A 147 8.05 -4.11 25.01
C VAL A 147 7.62 -5.10 26.08
N ASP A 148 8.14 -4.95 27.30
CA ASP A 148 7.69 -5.76 28.42
C ASP A 148 6.24 -5.39 28.77
N LEU A 149 5.31 -6.28 28.42
CA LEU A 149 3.87 -6.11 28.61
C LEU A 149 3.43 -6.29 30.06
N ILE A 150 4.21 -7.06 30.82
CA ILE A 150 3.96 -7.43 32.21
C ILE A 150 5.32 -7.38 32.95
N PRO A 151 5.37 -6.89 34.20
CA PRO A 151 6.59 -6.92 35.01
C PRO A 151 7.13 -8.34 35.20
N SER A 152 8.46 -8.50 35.22
CA SER A 152 9.11 -9.82 35.33
C SER A 152 8.67 -10.62 36.56
N ASP A 153 8.34 -9.97 37.67
CA ASP A 153 7.87 -10.63 38.89
C ASP A 153 6.52 -11.32 38.66
N ALA A 154 5.59 -10.64 37.98
CA ALA A 154 4.29 -11.20 37.64
C ALA A 154 4.40 -12.29 36.56
N VAL A 155 5.35 -12.18 35.62
CA VAL A 155 5.63 -13.25 34.65
C VAL A 155 6.11 -14.53 35.35
N TYR A 156 6.98 -14.39 36.37
CA TYR A 156 7.42 -15.53 37.18
C TYR A 156 6.25 -16.20 37.89
N ASP A 157 5.38 -15.42 38.53
CA ASP A 157 4.22 -15.95 39.24
C ASP A 157 3.23 -16.64 38.28
N LEU A 158 2.97 -16.05 37.11
CA LEU A 158 2.15 -16.64 36.05
C LEU A 158 2.74 -17.97 35.55
N ARG A 159 4.06 -18.04 35.36
CA ARG A 159 4.75 -19.26 34.96
C ARG A 159 4.62 -20.36 36.02
N CYS A 160 4.82 -20.04 37.30
CA CYS A 160 4.68 -21.00 38.39
C CYS A 160 3.26 -21.57 38.50
N ILE A 161 2.25 -20.76 38.23
CA ILE A 161 0.86 -21.22 38.17
C ILE A 161 0.63 -22.11 36.94
N ALA A 162 1.09 -21.67 35.76
CA ALA A 162 0.94 -22.41 34.50
C ALA A 162 1.60 -23.80 34.58
N GLU A 163 2.81 -23.89 35.14
CA GLU A 163 3.53 -25.16 35.37
C GLU A 163 2.65 -26.18 36.13
N ARG A 164 1.99 -25.74 37.19
CA ARG A 164 1.16 -26.60 38.06
C ARG A 164 -0.18 -26.95 37.43
N MET A 165 -0.82 -26.01 36.74
CA MET A 165 -2.04 -26.27 35.99
C MET A 165 -1.80 -27.28 34.86
N ILE A 166 -0.67 -27.15 34.15
CA ILE A 166 -0.31 -28.04 33.05
C ILE A 166 0.07 -29.43 33.56
N ALA A 167 0.81 -29.52 34.68
CA ALA A 167 1.10 -30.80 35.34
C ALA A 167 -0.16 -31.54 35.79
N ALA A 168 -1.23 -30.83 36.17
CA ALA A 168 -2.54 -31.41 36.51
C ALA A 168 -3.42 -31.73 35.28
N GLY A 169 -2.99 -31.41 34.06
CA GLY A 169 -3.78 -31.63 32.83
C GLY A 169 -4.77 -30.52 32.46
N TYR A 170 -4.70 -29.35 33.10
CA TYR A 170 -5.57 -28.18 32.87
C TYR A 170 -4.96 -27.16 31.87
N LEU A 171 -4.20 -27.64 30.89
CA LEU A 171 -3.53 -26.80 29.88
C LEU A 171 -4.53 -25.94 29.10
N ARG A 172 -5.68 -26.52 28.71
CA ARG A 172 -6.68 -25.85 27.88
C ARG A 172 -7.35 -24.71 28.63
N GLU A 173 -7.68 -24.93 29.90
CA GLU A 173 -8.29 -23.95 30.80
C GLU A 173 -7.31 -22.78 31.04
N CYS A 174 -6.03 -23.09 31.29
CA CYS A 174 -4.98 -22.08 31.44
C CYS A 174 -4.83 -21.20 30.19
N ILE A 175 -4.74 -21.80 29.00
CA ILE A 175 -4.67 -21.07 27.72
C ILE A 175 -5.93 -20.23 27.49
N GLN A 176 -7.12 -20.76 27.79
CA GLN A 176 -8.37 -20.02 27.61
C GLN A 176 -8.44 -18.78 28.51
N VAL A 177 -8.01 -18.87 29.77
CA VAL A 177 -7.96 -17.72 30.66
C VAL A 177 -6.98 -16.68 30.15
N TYR A 178 -5.75 -17.09 29.82
CA TYR A 178 -4.74 -16.21 29.24
C TYR A 178 -5.29 -15.46 28.02
N ALA A 179 -5.76 -16.23 27.03
CA ALA A 179 -6.26 -15.69 25.78
C ALA A 179 -7.48 -14.79 26.02
N SER A 180 -8.38 -15.11 26.94
CA SER A 180 -9.55 -14.27 27.21
C SER A 180 -9.19 -12.86 27.70
N VAL A 181 -8.19 -12.75 28.58
CA VAL A 181 -7.75 -11.47 29.14
C VAL A 181 -6.89 -10.71 28.12
N ARG A 182 -5.87 -11.38 27.57
CA ARG A 182 -4.92 -10.76 26.64
C ARG A 182 -5.56 -10.37 25.31
N LYS A 183 -6.49 -11.18 24.77
CA LYS A 183 -7.24 -10.83 23.56
C LYS A 183 -8.07 -9.56 23.75
N SER A 184 -8.67 -9.37 24.93
CA SER A 184 -9.39 -8.14 25.26
C SER A 184 -8.45 -6.92 25.26
N ALA A 185 -7.24 -7.09 25.80
CA ALA A 185 -6.20 -6.05 25.82
C ALA A 185 -5.69 -5.67 24.43
N VAL A 186 -5.45 -6.69 23.60
CA VAL A 186 -5.03 -6.55 22.20
C VAL A 186 -6.15 -5.86 21.42
N ASP A 187 -7.40 -6.30 21.54
CA ASP A 187 -8.57 -5.66 20.92
C ASP A 187 -8.74 -4.19 21.36
N ALA A 188 -8.50 -3.89 22.64
CA ALA A 188 -8.52 -2.51 23.13
C ALA A 188 -7.39 -1.66 22.53
N SER A 189 -6.20 -2.23 22.37
CA SER A 189 -5.05 -1.57 21.72
C SER A 189 -5.30 -1.31 20.23
N LEU A 190 -5.91 -2.27 19.51
CA LEU A 190 -6.34 -2.07 18.11
C LEU A 190 -7.39 -0.97 17.97
N LYS A 191 -8.35 -0.89 18.91
CA LYS A 191 -9.34 0.20 18.94
C LYS A 191 -8.68 1.56 19.17
N LYS A 192 -7.69 1.65 20.07
CA LYS A 192 -6.90 2.86 20.30
C LYS A 192 -6.12 3.29 19.05
N LEU A 193 -5.61 2.31 18.28
CA LEU A 193 -4.95 2.55 16.99
C LEU A 193 -5.92 2.89 15.84
N ASN A 194 -7.21 3.09 16.15
CA ASN A 194 -8.28 3.34 15.18
C ASN A 194 -8.43 2.26 14.10
N VAL A 195 -8.04 1.02 14.40
CA VAL A 195 -8.32 -0.13 13.54
C VAL A 195 -9.77 -0.56 13.77
N GLU A 196 -10.67 0.03 12.99
CA GLU A 196 -12.11 -0.25 13.06
C GLU A 196 -12.40 -1.69 12.61
N LYS A 197 -13.38 -2.33 13.27
CA LYS A 197 -13.95 -3.62 12.83
C LYS A 197 -14.89 -3.37 11.64
N LEU A 198 -14.32 -3.16 10.46
CA LEU A 198 -15.10 -3.00 9.22
C LEU A 198 -15.14 -4.32 8.46
N SER A 199 -16.33 -4.66 7.95
CA SER A 199 -16.43 -5.77 7.00
C SER A 199 -15.90 -5.35 5.62
N ILE A 200 -15.50 -6.33 4.80
CA ILE A 200 -15.05 -6.10 3.42
C ILE A 200 -16.10 -5.29 2.63
N GLY A 201 -17.39 -5.60 2.82
CA GLY A 201 -18.49 -4.91 2.16
C GLY A 201 -18.69 -3.46 2.60
N ASP A 202 -18.40 -3.15 3.86
CA ASP A 202 -18.51 -1.77 4.36
C ASP A 202 -17.36 -0.91 3.84
N ILE A 203 -16.14 -1.46 3.80
CA ILE A 203 -14.95 -0.76 3.27
C ILE A 203 -15.14 -0.39 1.80
N GLN A 204 -15.75 -1.29 1.01
CA GLN A 204 -15.99 -1.04 -0.42
C GLN A 204 -17.05 0.03 -0.69
N ARG A 205 -17.92 0.34 0.28
CA ARG A 205 -18.97 1.37 0.17
C ARG A 205 -18.52 2.75 0.63
N LEU A 206 -17.35 2.87 1.25
CA LEU A 206 -16.83 4.14 1.72
C LEU A 206 -16.41 5.05 0.56
N ASP A 207 -16.59 6.35 0.77
CA ASP A 207 -16.08 7.37 -0.14
C ASP A 207 -14.55 7.36 -0.16
N TRP A 208 -13.98 7.71 -1.32
CA TRP A 208 -12.54 7.64 -1.56
C TRP A 208 -11.73 8.51 -0.59
N GLU A 209 -12.17 9.74 -0.33
CA GLU A 209 -11.47 10.66 0.59
C GLU A 209 -11.35 10.09 2.01
N THR A 210 -12.42 9.44 2.48
CA THR A 210 -12.41 8.75 3.77
C THR A 210 -11.50 7.52 3.72
N LEU A 211 -11.54 6.77 2.62
CA LEU A 211 -10.72 5.57 2.46
C LEU A 211 -9.23 5.87 2.45
N GLU A 212 -8.82 6.94 1.77
CA GLU A 212 -7.44 7.39 1.70
C GLU A 212 -6.86 7.71 3.09
N THR A 213 -7.62 8.44 3.92
CA THR A 213 -7.19 8.75 5.29
C THR A 213 -7.10 7.49 6.15
N LYS A 214 -8.02 6.53 5.96
CA LYS A 214 -7.99 5.23 6.64
C LYS A 214 -6.80 4.38 6.21
N ILE A 215 -6.40 4.37 4.93
CA ILE A 215 -5.20 3.66 4.46
C ILE A 215 -3.95 4.19 5.17
N ARG A 216 -3.77 5.52 5.25
CA ARG A 216 -2.63 6.12 5.96
C ARG A 216 -2.59 5.80 7.45
N ARG A 217 -3.75 5.69 8.09
CA ARG A 217 -3.86 5.27 9.50
C ARG A 217 -3.55 3.78 9.64
N TRP A 218 -4.08 2.95 8.74
CA TRP A 218 -3.83 1.52 8.72
C TRP A 218 -2.34 1.21 8.57
N ILE A 219 -1.62 1.89 7.67
CA ILE A 219 -0.17 1.68 7.48
C ILE A 219 0.59 1.88 8.80
N ARG A 220 0.29 2.96 9.53
CA ARG A 220 0.91 3.25 10.84
C ARG A 220 0.52 2.19 11.88
N ALA A 221 -0.77 1.85 11.96
CA ALA A 221 -1.26 0.86 12.90
C ALA A 221 -0.69 -0.53 12.63
N ALA A 222 -0.56 -0.95 11.36
CA ALA A 222 -0.02 -2.24 10.97
C ALA A 222 1.44 -2.40 11.40
N LYS A 223 2.26 -1.35 11.23
CA LYS A 223 3.65 -1.35 11.71
C LYS A 223 3.73 -1.55 13.22
N ILE A 224 2.92 -0.83 14.00
CA ILE A 224 2.88 -0.96 15.46
C ILE A 224 2.35 -2.34 15.88
N CYS A 225 1.28 -2.83 15.24
CA CYS A 225 0.70 -4.13 15.55
C CYS A 225 1.69 -5.27 15.32
N VAL A 226 2.37 -5.32 14.19
CA VAL A 226 3.31 -6.40 13.87
C VAL A 226 4.59 -6.29 14.68
N ARG A 227 5.25 -5.12 14.66
CA ARG A 227 6.60 -4.93 15.24
C ARG A 227 6.61 -4.80 16.76
N VAL A 228 5.49 -4.43 17.37
CA VAL A 228 5.40 -4.21 18.82
C VAL A 228 4.37 -5.15 19.44
N LEU A 229 3.10 -5.02 19.08
CA LEU A 229 2.01 -5.71 19.81
C LEU A 229 2.11 -7.24 19.69
N PHE A 230 2.19 -7.75 18.46
CA PHE A 230 2.24 -9.19 18.20
C PHE A 230 3.59 -9.79 18.58
N ALA A 231 4.69 -9.09 18.32
CA ALA A 231 6.01 -9.53 18.76
C ALA A 231 6.12 -9.62 20.30
N SER A 232 5.63 -8.60 21.02
CA SER A 232 5.64 -8.60 22.49
C SER A 232 4.73 -9.69 23.06
N GLU A 233 3.57 -9.93 22.45
CA GLU A 233 2.66 -11.01 22.88
C GLU A 233 3.28 -12.39 22.65
N ARG A 234 4.00 -12.59 21.54
CA ARG A 234 4.74 -13.83 21.31
C ARG A 234 5.80 -14.06 22.38
N ARG A 235 6.62 -13.05 22.68
CA ARG A 235 7.61 -13.14 23.76
C ARG A 235 6.97 -13.41 25.12
N LEU A 236 5.83 -12.82 25.44
CA LEU A 236 5.15 -13.08 26.71
C LEU A 236 4.63 -14.53 26.78
N CYS A 237 4.07 -15.05 25.69
CA CYS A 237 3.68 -16.47 25.60
C CYS A 237 4.88 -17.40 25.77
N GLU A 238 6.01 -17.09 25.13
CA GLU A 238 7.27 -17.84 25.28
C GLU A 238 7.73 -17.80 26.75
N GLN A 239 7.81 -16.63 27.38
CA GLN A 239 8.26 -16.53 28.79
C GLN A 239 7.41 -17.36 29.77
N ILE A 240 6.08 -17.41 29.57
CA ILE A 240 5.16 -18.12 30.47
C ILE A 240 5.09 -19.62 30.16
N PHE A 241 5.07 -20.02 28.89
CA PHE A 241 4.75 -21.38 28.47
C PHE A 241 5.93 -22.16 27.86
N GLU A 242 7.11 -21.55 27.71
CA GLU A 242 8.30 -22.23 27.16
C GLU A 242 8.65 -23.47 27.99
N GLY A 243 8.76 -24.61 27.31
CA GLY A 243 9.04 -25.91 27.93
C GLY A 243 7.84 -26.58 28.62
N LEU A 244 6.66 -25.94 28.64
CA LEU A 244 5.45 -26.45 29.29
C LEU A 244 4.55 -27.19 28.29
N GLY A 245 4.97 -28.39 27.89
CA GLY A 245 4.23 -29.24 26.95
C GLY A 245 4.59 -29.01 25.48
N ASN A 246 4.02 -29.82 24.58
CA ASN A 246 4.29 -29.71 23.15
C ASN A 246 3.52 -28.51 22.58
N SER A 247 4.20 -27.40 22.23
CA SER A 247 3.64 -26.22 21.54
C SER A 247 2.53 -25.45 22.29
N ALA A 248 2.60 -25.39 23.62
CA ALA A 248 1.62 -24.66 24.43
C ALA A 248 1.69 -23.14 24.23
N ASP A 249 2.90 -22.61 24.13
CA ASP A 249 3.23 -21.22 23.78
C ASP A 249 2.62 -20.80 22.44
N ASP A 250 2.81 -21.62 21.40
CA ASP A 250 2.26 -21.41 20.06
C ASP A 250 0.72 -21.40 20.06
N ALA A 251 0.11 -22.36 20.79
CA ALA A 251 -1.34 -22.45 20.90
C ALA A 251 -1.93 -21.23 21.62
N CYS A 252 -1.24 -20.77 22.68
CA CYS A 252 -1.64 -19.62 23.48
C CYS A 252 -1.55 -18.31 22.69
N PHE A 253 -0.44 -18.12 21.97
CA PHE A 253 -0.24 -16.99 21.08
C PHE A 253 -1.31 -16.94 19.99
N MET A 254 -1.59 -18.06 19.33
CA MET A 254 -2.57 -18.12 18.25
C MET A 254 -4.01 -17.87 18.72
N GLU A 255 -4.41 -18.40 19.88
CA GLU A 255 -5.75 -18.14 20.43
C GLU A 255 -5.98 -16.65 20.73
N THR A 256 -4.90 -15.95 21.10
CA THR A 256 -4.90 -14.52 21.43
C THR A 256 -4.87 -13.63 20.19
N ILE A 257 -3.94 -13.86 19.26
CA ILE A 257 -3.64 -12.95 18.15
C ILE A 257 -4.40 -13.25 16.85
N LYS A 258 -4.86 -14.48 16.62
CA LYS A 258 -5.48 -14.86 15.32
C LYS A 258 -6.64 -13.94 14.91
N GLY A 259 -7.57 -13.65 15.82
CA GLY A 259 -8.70 -12.75 15.55
C GLY A 259 -8.25 -11.32 15.19
N PRO A 260 -7.47 -10.66 16.07
CA PRO A 260 -6.81 -9.38 15.81
C PRO A 260 -6.05 -9.28 14.48
N ALA A 261 -5.23 -10.29 14.16
CA ALA A 261 -4.44 -10.35 12.94
C ALA A 261 -5.34 -10.42 11.70
N ILE A 262 -6.35 -11.31 11.70
CA ILE A 262 -7.32 -11.41 10.62
C ILE A 262 -8.05 -10.08 10.43
N GLN A 263 -8.45 -9.40 11.51
CA GLN A 263 -9.10 -8.08 11.41
C GLN A 263 -8.20 -7.05 10.73
N LEU A 264 -6.91 -7.01 11.09
CA LEU A 264 -5.94 -6.10 10.50
C LEU A 264 -5.78 -6.38 8.99
N PHE A 265 -5.59 -7.64 8.61
CA PHE A 265 -5.37 -8.04 7.21
C PHE A 265 -6.63 -7.95 6.34
N ASN A 266 -7.83 -8.17 6.90
CA ASN A 266 -9.10 -8.01 6.20
C ASN A 266 -9.28 -6.62 5.58
N PHE A 267 -8.73 -5.57 6.23
CA PHE A 267 -8.76 -4.22 5.66
C PHE A 267 -7.94 -4.15 4.37
N ALA A 268 -6.69 -4.63 4.38
CA ALA A 268 -5.83 -4.64 3.20
C ALA A 268 -6.40 -5.55 2.09
N GLU A 269 -7.00 -6.68 2.47
CA GLU A 269 -7.70 -7.57 1.54
C GLU A 269 -8.91 -6.87 0.88
N ALA A 270 -9.70 -6.10 1.63
CA ALA A 270 -10.82 -5.36 1.06
C ALA A 270 -10.36 -4.32 0.01
N ILE A 271 -9.21 -3.67 0.26
CA ILE A 271 -8.61 -2.72 -0.69
C ILE A 271 -8.12 -3.44 -1.96
N SER A 272 -7.51 -4.62 -1.83
CA SER A 272 -6.99 -5.39 -2.98
C SER A 272 -8.09 -5.87 -3.93
N ILE A 273 -9.32 -6.09 -3.42
CA ILE A 273 -10.50 -6.47 -4.21
C ILE A 273 -11.27 -5.26 -4.74
N SER A 274 -10.96 -4.06 -4.26
CA SER A 274 -11.77 -2.88 -4.54
C SER A 274 -11.80 -2.54 -6.04
N ARG A 275 -12.83 -1.79 -6.47
CA ARG A 275 -12.93 -1.32 -7.85
C ARG A 275 -11.63 -0.60 -8.24
N ARG A 276 -11.01 -1.11 -9.30
CA ARG A 276 -9.83 -0.55 -9.93
C ARG A 276 -10.18 0.82 -10.52
N SER A 277 -9.45 1.84 -10.11
CA SER A 277 -9.56 3.18 -10.70
C SER A 277 -8.21 3.90 -10.59
N PRO A 278 -7.90 4.81 -11.52
CA PRO A 278 -6.59 5.47 -11.57
C PRO A 278 -6.24 6.23 -10.29
N GLU A 279 -7.24 6.85 -9.65
CA GLU A 279 -7.05 7.66 -8.44
C GLU A 279 -6.54 6.83 -7.25
N LYS A 280 -6.79 5.51 -7.26
CA LYS A 280 -6.42 4.62 -6.17
C LYS A 280 -5.01 4.06 -6.26
N LEU A 281 -4.37 4.14 -7.43
CA LEU A 281 -3.11 3.46 -7.71
C LEU A 281 -2.08 3.75 -6.63
N PHE A 282 -1.83 5.04 -6.36
CA PHE A 282 -0.77 5.47 -5.46
C PHE A 282 -0.97 4.98 -4.02
N LYS A 283 -2.21 5.00 -3.51
CA LYS A 283 -2.49 4.48 -2.16
C LYS A 283 -2.46 2.96 -2.06
N ILE A 284 -2.72 2.25 -3.15
CA ILE A 284 -2.49 0.81 -3.23
C ILE A 284 -1.00 0.50 -3.24
N LEU A 285 -0.18 1.32 -3.90
CA LEU A 285 1.29 1.20 -3.85
C LEU A 285 1.82 1.49 -2.45
N ASP A 286 1.38 2.57 -1.79
CA ASP A 286 1.74 2.87 -0.39
C ASP A 286 1.43 1.67 0.53
N LEU A 287 0.28 1.02 0.32
CA LEU A 287 -0.15 -0.15 1.07
C LEU A 287 0.69 -1.40 0.75
N HIS A 288 0.98 -1.63 -0.53
CA HIS A 288 1.85 -2.71 -0.99
C HIS A 288 3.24 -2.59 -0.36
N ASP A 289 3.84 -1.41 -0.40
CA ASP A 289 5.19 -1.17 0.09
C ASP A 289 5.25 -1.31 1.62
N ALA A 290 4.24 -0.81 2.33
CA ALA A 290 4.11 -1.01 3.77
C ALA A 290 3.96 -2.49 4.15
N LEU A 291 3.21 -3.28 3.38
CA LEU A 291 3.05 -4.72 3.66
C LEU A 291 4.32 -5.50 3.30
N SER A 292 4.99 -5.14 2.21
CA SER A 292 6.29 -5.71 1.80
C SER A 292 7.37 -5.47 2.87
N ASP A 293 7.43 -4.25 3.42
CA ASP A 293 8.31 -3.87 4.54
C ASP A 293 8.01 -4.66 5.83
N LEU A 294 6.76 -5.11 6.01
CA LEU A 294 6.34 -5.90 7.17
C LEU A 294 6.46 -7.41 6.98
N LEU A 295 6.61 -7.92 5.76
CA LEU A 295 6.66 -9.36 5.50
C LEU A 295 7.75 -10.09 6.32
N PRO A 296 9.01 -9.62 6.38
CA PRO A 296 10.03 -10.30 7.18
C PRO A 296 9.69 -10.33 8.68
N ASP A 297 9.10 -9.23 9.20
CA ASP A 297 8.66 -9.16 10.58
C ASP A 297 7.45 -10.10 10.83
N ILE A 298 6.55 -10.25 9.86
CA ILE A 298 5.45 -11.23 9.92
C ILE A 298 6.00 -12.66 9.90
N GLU A 299 7.00 -12.96 9.07
CA GLU A 299 7.61 -14.29 9.02
C GLU A 299 8.27 -14.67 10.34
N THR A 300 8.98 -13.73 10.97
CA THR A 300 9.63 -13.94 12.27
C THR A 300 8.61 -14.04 13.41
N VAL A 301 7.59 -13.18 13.46
CA VAL A 301 6.55 -13.22 14.52
C VAL A 301 5.61 -14.42 14.39
N PHE A 302 5.37 -14.92 13.18
CA PHE A 302 4.45 -16.04 12.90
C PHE A 302 5.19 -17.28 12.37
N GLU A 303 6.36 -17.60 12.92
CA GLU A 303 7.25 -18.67 12.46
C GLU A 303 6.63 -20.07 12.56
N SER A 304 5.77 -20.31 13.55
CA SER A 304 5.23 -21.63 13.84
C SER A 304 4.27 -22.16 12.76
N LYS A 305 4.01 -23.47 12.83
CA LYS A 305 3.14 -24.16 11.86
C LYS A 305 1.68 -23.76 12.03
N SER A 306 1.24 -23.47 13.26
CA SER A 306 -0.13 -23.05 13.56
C SER A 306 -0.47 -21.68 12.95
N SER A 307 0.53 -20.82 12.76
CA SER A 307 0.40 -19.47 12.19
C SER A 307 0.64 -19.38 10.68
N GLU A 308 0.91 -20.50 10.00
CA GLU A 308 1.17 -20.56 8.55
C GLU A 308 0.06 -19.86 7.74
N SER A 309 -1.20 -20.03 8.15
CA SER A 309 -2.34 -19.39 7.48
C SER A 309 -2.25 -17.86 7.41
N ILE A 310 -1.69 -17.20 8.44
CA ILE A 310 -1.55 -15.74 8.49
C ILE A 310 -0.41 -15.30 7.55
N ARG A 311 0.70 -16.04 7.52
CA ARG A 311 1.81 -15.76 6.59
C ARG A 311 1.37 -15.91 5.14
N VAL A 312 0.67 -16.99 4.82
CA VAL A 312 0.10 -17.22 3.48
C VAL A 312 -0.87 -16.11 3.11
N GLN A 313 -1.75 -15.71 4.03
CA GLN A 313 -2.69 -14.60 3.79
C GLN A 313 -1.96 -13.28 3.49
N ALA A 314 -0.91 -12.94 4.25
CA ALA A 314 -0.14 -11.71 4.02
C ALA A 314 0.53 -11.69 2.63
N VAL A 315 1.13 -12.81 2.23
CA VAL A 315 1.74 -12.96 0.90
C VAL A 315 0.69 -12.91 -0.22
N GLU A 316 -0.48 -13.53 -0.01
CA GLU A 316 -1.58 -13.50 -0.97
C GLU A 316 -2.13 -12.07 -1.15
N ILE A 317 -2.32 -11.34 -0.05
CA ILE A 317 -2.76 -9.93 -0.09
C ILE A 317 -1.74 -9.10 -0.87
N LEU A 318 -0.44 -9.27 -0.61
CA LEU A 318 0.61 -8.55 -1.33
C LEU A 318 0.55 -8.82 -2.84
N SER A 319 0.43 -10.09 -3.24
CA SER A 319 0.26 -10.46 -4.65
C SER A 319 -0.99 -9.85 -5.28
N ARG A 320 -2.11 -9.84 -4.54
CA ARG A 320 -3.38 -9.24 -5.00
C ARG A 320 -3.30 -7.72 -5.12
N LEU A 321 -2.55 -7.04 -4.25
CA LEU A 321 -2.29 -5.61 -4.37
C LEU A 321 -1.44 -5.30 -5.61
N ALA A 322 -0.43 -6.12 -5.90
CA ALA A 322 0.36 -6.03 -7.14
C ALA A 322 -0.51 -6.26 -8.39
N GLU A 323 -1.40 -7.25 -8.36
CA GLU A 323 -2.39 -7.46 -9.42
C GLU A 323 -3.39 -6.30 -9.56
N ALA A 324 -3.82 -5.70 -8.46
CA ALA A 324 -4.68 -4.53 -8.49
C ALA A 324 -3.97 -3.34 -9.15
N ALA A 325 -2.71 -3.07 -8.81
CA ALA A 325 -1.90 -2.02 -9.44
C ALA A 325 -1.74 -2.25 -10.95
N ARG A 326 -1.39 -3.47 -11.37
CA ARG A 326 -1.32 -3.86 -12.80
C ARG A 326 -2.66 -3.69 -13.50
N GLY A 327 -3.75 -4.11 -12.85
CA GLY A 327 -5.10 -3.98 -13.36
C GLY A 327 -5.53 -2.53 -13.53
N ILE A 328 -5.19 -1.65 -12.60
CA ILE A 328 -5.49 -0.20 -12.69
C ILE A 328 -4.75 0.43 -13.87
N LEU A 329 -3.48 0.08 -14.09
CA LEU A 329 -2.73 0.58 -15.25
C LEU A 329 -3.38 0.15 -16.58
N SER A 330 -3.78 -1.12 -16.68
CA SER A 330 -4.48 -1.64 -17.87
C SER A 330 -5.87 -1.01 -18.05
N GLU A 331 -6.62 -0.79 -16.97
CA GLU A 331 -7.92 -0.10 -17.05
C GLU A 331 -7.76 1.36 -17.45
N PHE A 332 -6.69 2.03 -16.99
CA PHE A 332 -6.33 3.36 -17.43
C PHE A 332 -6.00 3.41 -18.94
N GLU A 333 -5.17 2.49 -19.44
CA GLU A 333 -4.90 2.35 -20.89
C GLU A 333 -6.19 2.21 -21.70
N ASN A 334 -7.08 1.31 -21.27
CA ASN A 334 -8.37 1.07 -21.91
C ASN A 334 -9.29 2.29 -21.84
N ALA A 335 -9.29 3.02 -20.73
CA ALA A 335 -10.08 4.24 -20.56
C ALA A 335 -9.60 5.35 -21.51
N VAL A 336 -8.27 5.55 -21.63
CA VAL A 336 -7.70 6.52 -22.57
C VAL A 336 -8.01 6.12 -24.03
N LEU A 337 -7.97 4.82 -24.35
CA LEU A 337 -8.30 4.32 -25.70
C LEU A 337 -9.78 4.54 -26.04
N ARG A 338 -10.68 4.22 -25.11
CA ARG A 338 -12.14 4.25 -25.30
C ARG A 338 -12.78 5.59 -24.99
N GLU A 339 -12.00 6.65 -24.84
CA GLU A 339 -12.51 7.98 -24.53
C GLU A 339 -13.60 8.40 -25.55
N PRO A 340 -14.85 8.63 -25.11
CA PRO A 340 -16.01 8.74 -26.01
C PRO A 340 -16.14 10.11 -26.70
N SER A 341 -15.33 11.11 -26.31
CA SER A 341 -15.47 12.47 -26.81
C SER A 341 -15.09 12.57 -28.29
N LYS A 342 -16.09 12.84 -29.14
CA LYS A 342 -15.92 13.18 -30.56
C LYS A 342 -15.96 14.69 -30.83
N VAL A 343 -16.09 15.49 -29.77
CA VAL A 343 -16.25 16.95 -29.90
C VAL A 343 -14.87 17.59 -30.06
N PRO A 344 -14.57 18.22 -31.22
CA PRO A 344 -13.33 18.95 -31.39
C PRO A 344 -13.33 20.17 -30.46
N VAL A 345 -12.18 20.42 -29.82
CA VAL A 345 -12.01 21.56 -28.90
C VAL A 345 -12.01 22.86 -29.72
N PRO A 346 -12.78 23.89 -29.35
CA PRO A 346 -12.75 25.17 -30.05
C PRO A 346 -11.31 25.72 -30.12
N GLY A 347 -10.92 26.26 -31.29
CA GLY A 347 -9.63 26.91 -31.49
C GLY A 347 -8.41 25.99 -31.58
N GLY A 348 -8.58 24.65 -31.54
CA GLY A 348 -7.44 23.74 -31.67
C GLY A 348 -6.47 23.78 -30.47
N THR A 349 -6.98 24.11 -29.28
CA THR A 349 -6.17 24.18 -28.05
C THR A 349 -5.82 22.79 -27.51
N ILE A 350 -5.09 22.76 -26.39
CA ILE A 350 -4.75 21.52 -25.69
C ILE A 350 -6.04 20.85 -25.19
N HIS A 351 -6.20 19.55 -25.46
CA HIS A 351 -7.33 18.75 -25.04
C HIS A 351 -7.23 18.42 -23.53
N PRO A 352 -8.31 18.48 -22.75
CA PRO A 352 -8.30 18.12 -21.32
C PRO A 352 -7.72 16.73 -21.02
N LEU A 353 -8.09 15.72 -21.81
CA LEU A 353 -7.49 14.37 -21.77
C LEU A 353 -5.95 14.40 -21.85
N THR A 354 -5.35 15.22 -22.70
CA THR A 354 -3.88 15.32 -22.81
C THR A 354 -3.28 15.85 -21.52
N ARG A 355 -3.92 16.84 -20.88
CA ARG A 355 -3.47 17.33 -19.57
C ARG A 355 -3.60 16.26 -18.50
N TYR A 356 -4.75 15.60 -18.44
CA TYR A 356 -5.04 14.54 -17.47
C TYR A 356 -4.04 13.38 -17.59
N VAL A 357 -3.87 12.83 -18.78
CA VAL A 357 -2.97 11.68 -19.01
C VAL A 357 -1.52 12.03 -18.71
N MET A 358 -1.05 13.19 -19.16
CA MET A 358 0.35 13.58 -18.90
C MET A 358 0.59 13.89 -17.42
N ASN A 359 -0.37 14.49 -16.70
CA ASN A 359 -0.25 14.69 -15.26
C ASN A 359 -0.24 13.34 -14.53
N TYR A 360 -1.09 12.39 -14.91
CA TYR A 360 -1.10 11.04 -14.32
C TYR A 360 0.20 10.27 -14.56
N ILE A 361 0.74 10.32 -15.79
CA ILE A 361 2.06 9.72 -16.10
C ILE A 361 3.18 10.38 -15.29
N SER A 362 3.10 11.71 -15.06
CA SER A 362 4.09 12.42 -14.24
C SER A 362 4.01 11.97 -12.77
N LEU A 363 2.82 11.68 -12.25
CA LEU A 363 2.69 11.10 -10.91
C LEU A 363 3.20 9.65 -10.86
N ILE A 364 3.01 8.87 -11.93
CA ILE A 364 3.59 7.52 -12.04
C ILE A 364 5.11 7.55 -11.97
N SER A 365 5.78 8.56 -12.52
CA SER A 365 7.24 8.64 -12.48
C SER A 365 7.80 8.79 -11.06
N ASP A 366 7.03 9.34 -10.13
CA ASP A 366 7.44 9.47 -8.72
C ASP A 366 7.49 8.09 -8.02
N TYR A 367 6.74 7.09 -8.51
CA TYR A 367 6.68 5.72 -7.99
C TYR A 367 7.47 4.72 -8.85
N LYS A 368 8.46 5.22 -9.62
CA LYS A 368 9.24 4.44 -10.60
C LYS A 368 9.79 3.14 -10.01
N GLN A 369 10.42 3.17 -8.84
CA GLN A 369 11.09 2.01 -8.23
C GLN A 369 10.10 0.89 -7.94
N THR A 370 9.05 1.17 -7.17
CA THR A 370 8.00 0.18 -6.84
C THR A 370 7.32 -0.36 -8.09
N LEU A 371 6.99 0.50 -9.06
CA LEU A 371 6.28 0.07 -10.27
C LEU A 371 7.14 -0.74 -11.23
N ILE A 372 8.46 -0.54 -11.27
CA ILE A 372 9.36 -1.39 -12.05
C ILE A 372 9.35 -2.83 -11.54
N GLU A 373 9.30 -3.04 -10.24
CA GLU A 373 9.25 -4.37 -9.64
C GLU A 373 7.90 -5.06 -9.88
N LEU A 374 6.81 -4.30 -9.78
CA LEU A 374 5.45 -4.84 -9.92
C LEU A 374 5.03 -5.15 -11.36
N ILE A 375 5.48 -4.34 -12.32
CA ILE A 375 5.06 -4.44 -13.72
C ILE A 375 6.04 -5.33 -14.48
N VAL A 376 5.72 -6.62 -14.52
CA VAL A 376 6.58 -7.65 -15.14
C VAL A 376 6.13 -7.97 -16.58
N SER A 377 4.85 -7.80 -16.90
CA SER A 377 4.28 -8.13 -18.22
C SER A 377 4.27 -6.93 -19.16
N LYS A 378 4.64 -7.13 -20.43
CA LYS A 378 4.52 -6.10 -21.47
C LYS A 378 3.05 -5.70 -21.69
N PRO A 379 2.78 -4.47 -22.19
CA PRO A 379 1.43 -4.05 -22.55
C PRO A 379 0.82 -4.99 -23.60
N SER A 380 -0.46 -5.31 -23.41
CA SER A 380 -1.24 -6.09 -24.36
C SER A 380 -1.62 -5.23 -25.57
N THR A 381 -0.68 -5.03 -26.49
CA THR A 381 -1.05 -4.65 -27.86
C THR A 381 -1.90 -5.78 -28.44
N GLY A 382 -3.01 -5.47 -29.10
CA GLY A 382 -3.82 -6.48 -29.78
C GLY A 382 -2.97 -7.40 -30.68
N PRO A 383 -3.48 -8.57 -31.10
CA PRO A 383 -2.70 -9.49 -31.92
C PRO A 383 -2.09 -8.76 -33.12
N ARG A 384 -0.82 -9.03 -33.44
CA ARG A 384 -0.04 -8.45 -34.58
C ARG A 384 -0.72 -8.62 -35.97
N TYR A 385 -1.87 -9.29 -36.02
CA TYR A 385 -2.68 -9.58 -37.21
C TYR A 385 -4.15 -9.15 -37.05
N SER A 386 -4.48 -8.37 -36.02
CA SER A 386 -5.79 -7.74 -35.90
C SER A 386 -5.80 -6.52 -36.83
N SER A 387 -6.38 -6.68 -38.01
CA SER A 387 -6.69 -5.59 -38.95
C SER A 387 -7.81 -4.69 -38.41
N ASP A 388 -7.80 -4.36 -37.12
CA ASP A 388 -8.78 -3.48 -36.51
C ASP A 388 -8.24 -2.04 -36.53
N PRO A 389 -8.78 -1.14 -37.39
CA PRO A 389 -8.34 0.25 -37.47
C PRO A 389 -8.66 1.07 -36.21
N THR A 390 -9.26 0.47 -35.18
CA THR A 390 -9.61 1.12 -33.91
C THR A 390 -8.55 0.98 -32.81
N VAL A 391 -7.47 0.23 -33.03
CA VAL A 391 -6.36 0.07 -32.08
C VAL A 391 -5.05 0.55 -32.73
N PRO A 392 -4.23 1.37 -32.03
CA PRO A 392 -2.92 1.75 -32.55
C PRO A 392 -1.98 0.54 -32.62
N ASP A 393 -1.22 0.43 -33.70
CA ASP A 393 -0.17 -0.58 -33.84
C ASP A 393 1.18 -0.01 -33.38
N MET A 394 1.91 -0.77 -32.56
CA MET A 394 3.26 -0.41 -32.13
C MET A 394 4.10 -1.68 -31.98
N ASP A 395 5.22 -1.73 -32.69
CA ASP A 395 6.22 -2.77 -32.47
C ASP A 395 7.17 -2.36 -31.34
N PHE A 396 7.17 -3.14 -30.26
CA PHE A 396 8.08 -2.95 -29.13
C PHE A 396 9.47 -3.54 -29.37
N SER A 397 9.71 -4.23 -30.48
CA SER A 397 11.03 -4.81 -30.81
C SER A 397 12.14 -3.76 -30.84
N GLU A 398 11.84 -2.53 -31.24
CA GLU A 398 12.78 -1.39 -31.24
C GLU A 398 13.21 -0.94 -29.84
N PHE A 399 12.51 -1.37 -28.80
CA PHE A 399 12.77 -1.01 -27.40
C PHE A 399 13.26 -2.22 -26.56
N GLU A 400 13.43 -3.39 -27.20
CA GLU A 400 13.87 -4.62 -26.51
C GLU A 400 15.30 -4.49 -25.98
N GLY A 401 15.47 -4.66 -24.67
CA GLY A 401 16.76 -4.66 -23.98
C GLY A 401 17.22 -3.30 -23.44
N GLN A 402 16.53 -2.20 -23.75
CA GLN A 402 16.89 -0.85 -23.27
C GLN A 402 15.83 -0.21 -22.37
N ALA A 403 14.54 -0.50 -22.56
CA ALA A 403 13.45 0.09 -21.79
C ALA A 403 12.89 -0.89 -20.75
N SER A 404 12.57 -0.40 -19.55
CA SER A 404 11.85 -1.19 -18.55
C SER A 404 10.42 -1.50 -19.03
N THR A 405 9.80 -2.55 -18.49
CA THR A 405 8.41 -2.89 -18.85
C THR A 405 7.45 -1.73 -18.52
N LEU A 406 7.66 -1.04 -17.39
CA LEU A 406 6.93 0.20 -17.05
C LEU A 406 7.10 1.27 -18.14
N ALA A 407 8.32 1.49 -18.65
CA ALA A 407 8.55 2.44 -19.73
C ALA A 407 7.76 2.08 -21.00
N LEU A 408 7.64 0.78 -21.34
CA LEU A 408 6.81 0.34 -22.45
C LEU A 408 5.33 0.68 -22.24
N HIS A 409 4.79 0.50 -21.03
CA HIS A 409 3.42 0.91 -20.69
C HIS A 409 3.23 2.43 -20.81
N LEU A 410 4.18 3.24 -20.33
CA LEU A 410 4.09 4.70 -20.45
C LEU A 410 4.13 5.17 -21.90
N ILE A 411 5.04 4.61 -22.70
CA ILE A 411 5.11 4.87 -24.14
C ILE A 411 3.80 4.45 -24.81
N TRP A 412 3.25 3.30 -24.45
CA TRP A 412 1.99 2.79 -24.98
C TRP A 412 0.81 3.72 -24.67
N ILE A 413 0.69 4.21 -23.43
CA ILE A 413 -0.32 5.22 -23.06
C ILE A 413 -0.17 6.49 -23.91
N ILE A 414 1.06 6.96 -24.14
CA ILE A 414 1.32 8.14 -24.97
C ILE A 414 0.95 7.89 -26.45
N VAL A 415 1.12 6.66 -26.94
CA VAL A 415 0.68 6.24 -28.28
C VAL A 415 -0.84 6.19 -28.38
N ILE A 416 -1.53 5.59 -27.40
CA ILE A 416 -2.99 5.57 -27.32
C ILE A 416 -3.54 6.99 -27.31
N LEU A 417 -2.95 7.88 -26.50
CA LEU A 417 -3.34 9.28 -26.44
C LEU A 417 -3.19 9.95 -27.81
N GLN A 418 -2.06 9.77 -28.50
CA GLN A 418 -1.86 10.32 -29.85
C GLN A 418 -2.87 9.78 -30.86
N PHE A 419 -3.18 8.49 -30.80
CA PHE A 419 -4.17 7.86 -31.68
C PHE A 419 -5.56 8.45 -31.46
N ASN A 420 -5.97 8.63 -30.20
CA ASN A 420 -7.23 9.26 -29.84
C ASN A 420 -7.30 10.73 -30.31
N LEU A 421 -6.19 11.47 -30.15
CA LEU A 421 -6.07 12.85 -30.65
C LEU A 421 -6.14 12.92 -32.18
N ASP A 422 -5.52 12.00 -32.91
CA ASP A 422 -5.61 11.93 -34.37
C ASP A 422 -7.05 11.68 -34.82
N GLY A 423 -7.75 10.74 -34.17
CA GLY A 423 -9.18 10.50 -34.39
C GLY A 423 -10.03 11.75 -34.17
N LYS A 424 -9.74 12.54 -33.12
CA LYS A 424 -10.41 13.82 -32.84
C LYS A 424 -10.06 14.90 -33.86
N SER A 425 -8.82 14.95 -34.34
CA SER A 425 -8.38 15.94 -35.34
C SER A 425 -9.18 15.85 -36.65
N LYS A 426 -9.65 14.66 -37.01
CA LYS A 426 -10.47 14.41 -38.22
C LYS A 426 -11.87 15.03 -38.15
N HIS A 427 -12.32 15.47 -36.98
CA HIS A 427 -13.63 16.11 -36.80
C HIS A 427 -13.59 17.63 -37.03
N TYR A 428 -12.41 18.23 -37.20
CA TYR A 428 -12.30 19.65 -37.58
C TYR A 428 -12.64 19.82 -39.07
N LYS A 429 -13.42 20.86 -39.39
CA LYS A 429 -13.76 21.21 -40.77
C LYS A 429 -12.58 21.81 -41.54
N ASP A 430 -11.73 22.57 -40.86
CA ASP A 430 -10.52 23.16 -41.42
C ASP A 430 -9.31 22.28 -41.10
N ALA A 431 -8.61 21.85 -42.16
CA ALA A 431 -7.38 21.06 -42.05
C ALA A 431 -6.25 21.82 -41.32
N SER A 432 -6.22 23.16 -41.42
CA SER A 432 -5.26 23.98 -40.68
C SER A 432 -5.49 23.85 -39.17
N LEU A 433 -6.75 23.95 -38.72
CA LEU A 433 -7.09 23.77 -37.30
C LEU A 433 -6.81 22.35 -36.80
N ALA A 434 -7.03 21.32 -37.62
CA ALA A 434 -6.67 19.95 -37.29
C ALA A 434 -5.16 19.80 -37.03
N HIS A 435 -4.32 20.38 -37.89
CA HIS A 435 -2.87 20.37 -37.72
C HIS A 435 -2.40 21.22 -36.52
N LEU A 436 -3.04 22.37 -36.28
CA LEU A 436 -2.78 23.21 -35.10
C LEU A 436 -3.10 22.48 -33.79
N PHE A 437 -4.25 21.79 -33.75
CA PHE A 437 -4.65 20.95 -32.63
C PHE A 437 -3.62 19.86 -32.34
N MET A 438 -3.21 19.11 -33.36
CA MET A 438 -2.18 18.07 -33.19
C MET A 438 -0.84 18.67 -32.76
N MET A 439 -0.45 19.81 -33.33
CA MET A 439 0.77 20.51 -32.95
C MET A 439 0.76 20.90 -31.47
N ASN A 440 -0.31 21.54 -30.99
CA ASN A 440 -0.43 22.00 -29.60
C ASN A 440 -0.39 20.84 -28.60
N ASN A 441 -1.12 19.75 -28.88
CA ASN A 441 -1.18 18.61 -27.97
C ASN A 441 0.12 17.80 -27.96
N VAL A 442 0.74 17.54 -29.12
CA VAL A 442 2.05 16.86 -29.17
C VAL A 442 3.14 17.73 -28.55
N HIS A 443 3.10 19.05 -28.76
CA HIS A 443 4.01 19.97 -28.10
C HIS A 443 3.89 19.90 -26.58
N TYR A 444 2.67 19.91 -26.04
CA TYR A 444 2.43 19.79 -24.61
C TYR A 444 2.98 18.47 -24.03
N ILE A 445 2.77 17.34 -24.72
CA ILE A 445 3.36 16.05 -24.34
C ILE A 445 4.89 16.15 -24.28
N VAL A 446 5.52 16.71 -25.32
CA VAL A 446 6.98 16.89 -25.37
C VAL A 446 7.49 17.78 -24.23
N GLN A 447 6.78 18.87 -23.92
CA GLN A 447 7.16 19.77 -22.82
C GLN A 447 7.06 19.08 -21.47
N LYS A 448 5.99 18.31 -21.22
CA LYS A 448 5.83 17.56 -19.98
C LYS A 448 6.92 16.50 -19.79
N ILE A 449 7.28 15.78 -20.85
CA ILE A 449 8.39 14.80 -20.80
C ILE A 449 9.73 15.50 -20.54
N LYS A 450 9.96 16.68 -21.13
CA LYS A 450 11.20 17.45 -20.87
C LYS A 450 11.26 18.07 -19.48
N GLY A 451 10.10 18.34 -18.87
CA GLY A 451 9.99 18.96 -17.56
C GLY A 451 10.30 18.03 -16.38
N SER A 452 10.13 16.71 -16.53
CA SER A 452 10.51 15.72 -15.51
C SER A 452 11.70 14.89 -15.99
N PRO A 453 12.85 14.93 -15.28
CA PRO A 453 14.01 14.12 -15.65
C PRO A 453 13.74 12.62 -15.51
N GLU A 454 12.96 12.19 -14.52
CA GLU A 454 12.57 10.79 -14.29
C GLU A 454 11.73 10.26 -15.46
N LEU A 455 10.75 11.05 -15.90
CA LEU A 455 9.91 10.71 -17.04
C LEU A 455 10.71 10.65 -18.34
N ARG A 456 11.65 11.59 -18.52
CA ARG A 456 12.55 11.60 -19.69
C ARG A 456 13.45 10.36 -19.71
N GLU A 457 14.00 9.98 -18.56
CA GLU A 457 14.85 8.79 -18.42
C GLU A 457 14.07 7.52 -18.79
N MET A 458 12.85 7.36 -18.28
CA MET A 458 12.01 6.19 -18.57
C MET A 458 11.61 6.11 -20.04
N ILE A 459 11.18 7.22 -20.64
CA ILE A 459 10.70 7.22 -22.04
C ILE A 459 11.86 7.06 -23.03
N GLY A 460 13.04 7.59 -22.70
CA GLY A 460 14.22 7.57 -23.54
C GLY A 460 14.24 8.69 -24.60
N ASP A 461 15.46 9.16 -24.88
CA ASP A 461 15.69 10.27 -25.82
C ASP A 461 15.31 9.94 -27.26
N ASP A 462 15.34 8.66 -27.66
CA ASP A 462 14.98 8.23 -29.01
C ASP A 462 13.48 8.38 -29.28
N TYR A 463 12.62 7.99 -28.34
CA TYR A 463 11.18 8.21 -28.47
C TYR A 463 10.84 9.71 -28.39
N LEU A 464 11.50 10.46 -27.51
CA LEU A 464 11.36 11.92 -27.44
C LEU A 464 11.73 12.61 -28.77
N ARG A 465 12.77 12.11 -29.46
CA ARG A 465 13.15 12.58 -30.80
C ARG A 465 12.05 12.29 -31.82
N LYS A 466 11.44 11.10 -31.80
CA LYS A 466 10.29 10.74 -32.65
C LYS A 466 9.09 11.68 -32.41
N LEU A 467 8.75 11.96 -31.15
CA LEU A 467 7.67 12.91 -30.79
C LEU A 467 7.97 14.33 -31.30
N THR A 468 9.22 14.79 -31.13
CA THR A 468 9.65 16.11 -31.62
C THR A 468 9.57 16.19 -33.15
N GLY A 469 9.87 15.10 -33.86
CA GLY A 469 9.67 14.96 -35.30
C GLY A 469 8.20 15.12 -35.70
N LYS A 470 7.27 14.44 -35.00
CA LYS A 470 5.83 14.58 -35.22
C LYS A 470 5.33 16.00 -34.99
N PHE A 471 5.80 16.66 -33.93
CA PHE A 471 5.50 18.08 -33.67
C PHE A 471 5.93 18.99 -34.83
N ARG A 472 7.17 18.84 -35.32
CA ARG A 472 7.68 19.63 -36.46
C ARG A 472 6.91 19.35 -37.76
N LEU A 473 6.51 18.10 -37.98
CA LEU A 473 5.69 17.71 -39.12
C LEU A 473 4.31 18.37 -39.05
N ALA A 474 3.66 18.35 -37.88
CA ALA A 474 2.37 19.02 -37.68
C ALA A 474 2.47 20.53 -37.92
N ALA A 475 3.53 21.19 -37.43
CA ALA A 475 3.79 22.60 -37.68
C ALA A 475 3.98 22.92 -39.17
N THR A 476 4.72 22.07 -39.90
CA THR A 476 4.94 22.22 -41.34
C THR A 476 3.63 22.04 -42.12
N ASN A 477 2.83 21.04 -41.76
CA ASN A 477 1.54 20.78 -42.39
C ASN A 477 0.53 21.89 -42.12
N TYR A 478 0.52 22.46 -40.90
CA TYR A 478 -0.24 23.67 -40.58
C TYR A 478 0.14 24.84 -41.49
N GLN A 479 1.43 25.18 -41.55
CA GLN A 479 1.92 26.25 -42.41
C GLN A 479 1.53 26.04 -43.87
N ARG A 480 1.65 24.80 -44.37
CA ARG A 480 1.27 24.47 -45.75
C ARG A 480 -0.24 24.59 -45.99
N ALA A 481 -1.05 24.01 -45.11
CA ALA A 481 -2.51 24.02 -45.24
C ALA A 481 -3.08 25.45 -45.21
N THR A 482 -2.49 26.33 -44.39
CA THR A 482 -2.93 27.72 -44.27
C THR A 482 -2.38 28.61 -45.39
N TRP A 483 -1.05 28.60 -45.61
CA TRP A 483 -0.40 29.66 -46.40
C TRP A 483 -0.16 29.29 -47.87
N VAL A 484 -0.15 28.02 -48.26
CA VAL A 484 0.13 27.65 -49.67
C VAL A 484 -0.87 28.26 -50.63
N ARG A 485 -2.16 28.32 -50.25
CA ARG A 485 -3.21 28.93 -51.09
C ARG A 485 -3.02 30.44 -51.24
N VAL A 486 -2.63 31.12 -50.16
CA VAL A 486 -2.33 32.56 -50.15
C VAL A 486 -1.09 32.85 -51.00
N LEU A 487 -0.03 32.07 -50.83
CA LEU A 487 1.22 32.19 -51.59
C LEU A 487 1.04 31.86 -53.08
N TYR A 488 0.11 30.96 -53.42
CA TYR A 488 -0.19 30.66 -54.83
C TYR A 488 -0.72 31.88 -55.59
N CYS A 489 -1.47 32.77 -54.93
CA CYS A 489 -1.91 34.03 -55.56
C CYS A 489 -0.77 34.96 -55.95
N LEU A 490 0.42 34.80 -55.35
CA LEU A 490 1.60 35.63 -55.60
C LEU A 490 2.56 35.02 -56.64
N ARG A 491 2.25 33.83 -57.20
CA ARG A 491 3.09 33.20 -58.23
C ARG A 491 2.86 33.83 -59.60
N ASP A 492 3.86 33.71 -60.48
CA ASP A 492 3.81 34.24 -61.85
C ASP A 492 3.10 33.32 -62.85
N GLU A 493 2.91 32.05 -62.48
CA GLU A 493 2.27 31.01 -63.31
C GLU A 493 0.85 31.44 -63.70
N GLY A 494 0.55 31.59 -65.00
CA GLY A 494 -0.77 31.98 -65.52
C GLY A 494 -1.05 33.50 -65.61
N LEU A 495 -0.07 34.36 -65.34
CA LEU A 495 -0.16 35.82 -65.60
C LEU A 495 0.15 36.22 -67.04
N HIS A 496 0.86 35.35 -67.77
CA HIS A 496 1.24 35.56 -69.16
C HIS A 496 0.22 34.90 -70.10
N VAL A 497 -0.41 35.71 -70.94
CA VAL A 497 -1.22 35.22 -72.07
C VAL A 497 -0.30 35.19 -73.30
N SER A 498 0.10 33.99 -73.74
CA SER A 498 0.90 33.83 -74.96
C SER A 498 0.02 34.06 -76.20
N GLY A 499 -0.13 35.32 -76.60
CA GLY A 499 -0.67 35.73 -77.89
C GLY A 499 0.43 36.33 -78.77
N SER A 500 0.39 36.03 -80.07
CA SER A 500 1.48 36.14 -81.06
C SER A 500 2.26 37.47 -81.19
N PHE A 501 1.92 38.55 -80.47
CA PHE A 501 2.59 39.86 -80.60
C PHE A 501 2.77 40.71 -79.32
N SER A 502 2.53 40.20 -78.10
CA SER A 502 3.06 40.87 -76.88
C SER A 502 3.11 39.95 -75.67
N SER A 503 4.28 39.82 -75.05
CA SER A 503 4.48 39.11 -73.77
C SER A 503 4.11 39.98 -72.55
N GLY A 504 2.92 40.58 -72.55
CA GLY A 504 2.44 41.45 -71.48
C GLY A 504 1.67 40.71 -70.38
N VAL A 505 1.92 41.04 -69.11
CA VAL A 505 1.07 40.63 -67.97
C VAL A 505 -0.31 41.26 -68.12
N SER A 506 -1.37 40.46 -68.02
CA SER A 506 -2.75 40.98 -68.07
C SER A 506 -3.10 41.76 -66.80
N LYS A 507 -3.40 43.06 -66.93
CA LYS A 507 -3.81 43.93 -65.81
C LYS A 507 -5.09 43.43 -65.10
N SER A 508 -6.02 42.82 -65.84
CA SER A 508 -7.25 42.27 -65.26
C SER A 508 -6.96 41.01 -64.44
N ALA A 509 -6.14 40.10 -64.96
CA ALA A 509 -5.71 38.89 -64.24
C ALA A 509 -4.93 39.24 -62.96
N LEU A 510 -4.08 40.28 -63.02
CA LEU A 510 -3.35 40.78 -61.86
C LEU A 510 -4.29 41.35 -60.78
N ARG A 511 -5.29 42.15 -61.18
CA ARG A 511 -6.28 42.73 -60.25
C ARG A 511 -7.14 41.65 -59.58
N GLU A 512 -7.55 40.62 -60.32
CA GLU A 512 -8.28 39.47 -59.76
C GLU A 512 -7.43 38.67 -58.77
N ARG A 513 -6.14 38.46 -59.05
CA ARG A 513 -5.22 37.82 -58.10
C ARG A 513 -5.04 38.62 -56.81
N PHE A 514 -4.86 39.93 -56.89
CA PHE A 514 -4.78 40.77 -55.69
C PHE A 514 -6.06 40.73 -54.85
N LYS A 515 -7.23 40.71 -55.50
CA LYS A 515 -8.51 40.58 -54.81
C LYS A 515 -8.64 39.22 -54.12
N ALA A 516 -8.24 38.14 -54.80
CA ALA A 516 -8.23 36.79 -54.23
C ALA A 516 -7.23 36.65 -53.07
N PHE A 517 -6.05 37.25 -53.19
CA PHE A 517 -5.05 37.31 -52.14
C PHE A 517 -5.59 38.00 -50.88
N ASN A 518 -6.12 39.22 -51.01
CA ASN A 518 -6.65 39.97 -49.87
C ASN A 518 -7.80 39.23 -49.19
N ALA A 519 -8.71 38.64 -49.96
CA ALA A 519 -9.83 37.88 -49.41
C ALA A 519 -9.35 36.64 -48.62
N MET A 520 -8.42 35.86 -49.18
CA MET A 520 -7.88 34.68 -48.49
C MET A 520 -7.01 35.06 -47.28
N PHE A 521 -6.24 36.15 -47.38
CA PHE A 521 -5.44 36.64 -46.27
C PHE A 521 -6.33 37.11 -45.11
N GLU A 522 -7.39 37.87 -45.37
CA GLU A 522 -8.35 38.29 -44.35
C GLU A 522 -9.10 37.11 -43.73
N GLU A 523 -9.44 36.08 -44.52
CA GLU A 523 -10.07 34.85 -44.02
C GLU A 523 -9.13 34.07 -43.09
N VAL A 524 -7.86 33.90 -43.48
CA VAL A 524 -6.82 33.27 -42.66
C VAL A 524 -6.60 34.07 -41.36
N HIS A 525 -6.42 35.39 -41.47
CA HIS A 525 -6.23 36.26 -40.32
C HIS A 525 -7.41 36.18 -39.35
N ARG A 526 -8.65 36.24 -39.84
CA ARG A 526 -9.86 36.14 -39.01
C ARG A 526 -9.93 34.79 -38.28
N THR A 527 -9.65 33.69 -38.99
CA THR A 527 -9.71 32.32 -38.43
C THR A 527 -8.61 32.09 -37.39
N GLN A 528 -7.39 32.59 -37.65
CA GLN A 528 -6.26 32.47 -36.74
C GLN A 528 -6.37 33.41 -35.53
N ALA A 529 -6.95 34.60 -35.69
CA ALA A 529 -7.18 35.53 -34.59
C ALA A 529 -8.12 34.96 -33.51
N THR A 530 -9.01 34.03 -33.88
CA THR A 530 -9.83 33.26 -32.93
C THR A 530 -9.11 32.07 -32.27
N CYS A 531 -7.88 31.75 -32.68
CA CYS A 531 -7.10 30.64 -32.15
C CYS A 531 -5.94 31.08 -31.24
N LEU A 532 -5.63 32.38 -31.23
CA LEU A 532 -4.80 33.07 -30.23
C LEU A 532 -5.66 33.36 -29.00
#